data_AF-A0A7C4SKM9-F1
#
_entry.id   AF-A0A7C4SKM9-F1
#
_cell.length_a   1.000
_cell.length_b   1.000
_cell.length_c   1.000
_cell.angle_alpha   90.00
_cell.angle_beta   90.00
_cell.angle_gamma   90.00
#
_symmetry.space_group_name_H-M   'P 1'
#
loop_
_entity.id
_entity.type
_entity.pdbx_description
1 polymer ?
#
loop_
_entity_poly.entity_id
_entity_poly.type
_entity_poly.pdbx_seq_one_letter_code
_entity_poly.pdbx_strand_id
1 'polypeptide(L)'
;MNFHLTQNSLRRQYFKGRVLKLLVSVASTLIILVTVLSIIRPSVKLVYMGTDKVAKNWFLRGEEARIYFKVFNPAIAENDLEIYLKPMDDPSKAIKVSTLKIKAMENGINMVTLNTSSLEPMLYLLECVFNGRVFNGVSESPRYNFECYPWLFAVIEEHNFSKTIYRLGVNIHFIAPREMDLDMIKYAGINLIRMNFLWSEVEREKGVYSFGEYRRLVDALRKRGITALFILDYGNQYYDGGVAPYSDVGREAFAKFTLESFKEFKGEDIIWELWNEPNLS
;
A
#
# COMPACT_ATOMS: atom_id res chain seq x y z
N MET A 1 -45.48 64.28 -48.16
CA MET A 1 -45.65 64.39 -46.70
C MET A 1 -44.77 63.31 -46.06
N ASN A 2 -44.03 63.67 -45.01
CA ASN A 2 -42.65 63.21 -44.76
C ASN A 2 -42.45 61.75 -44.29
N PHE A 3 -41.53 61.08 -44.99
CA PHE A 3 -40.95 59.75 -44.78
C PHE A 3 -39.83 59.74 -43.71
N HIS A 4 -40.02 60.38 -42.54
CA HIS A 4 -38.93 60.60 -41.57
C HIS A 4 -39.06 59.89 -40.21
N LEU A 5 -40.08 59.04 -40.00
CA LEU A 5 -40.27 58.33 -38.73
C LEU A 5 -39.83 56.84 -38.73
N THR A 6 -39.31 56.31 -39.84
CA THR A 6 -39.07 54.86 -39.98
C THR A 6 -37.61 54.42 -39.77
N GLN A 7 -36.60 55.25 -40.02
CA GLN A 7 -35.20 54.81 -39.90
C GLN A 7 -34.70 54.68 -38.46
N ASN A 8 -35.12 55.57 -37.55
CA ASN A 8 -34.69 55.53 -36.15
C ASN A 8 -35.35 54.39 -35.35
N SER A 9 -36.59 54.03 -35.68
CA SER A 9 -37.27 52.87 -35.06
C SER A 9 -36.67 51.56 -35.55
N LEU A 10 -36.38 51.44 -36.86
CA LEU A 10 -35.70 50.29 -37.46
C LEU A 10 -34.30 50.09 -36.89
N ARG A 11 -33.49 51.14 -36.75
CA ARG A 11 -32.14 51.05 -36.13
C ARG A 11 -32.21 50.58 -34.67
N ARG A 12 -33.15 51.09 -33.87
CA ARG A 12 -33.34 50.65 -32.47
C ARG A 12 -33.78 49.19 -32.38
N GLN A 13 -34.69 48.73 -33.25
CA GLN A 13 -35.09 47.32 -33.33
C GLN A 13 -33.91 46.42 -33.75
N TYR A 14 -33.13 46.85 -34.74
CA TYR A 14 -31.95 46.11 -35.21
C TYR A 14 -30.87 45.98 -34.13
N PHE A 15 -30.63 47.05 -33.36
CA PHE A 15 -29.66 47.06 -32.28
C PHE A 15 -30.11 46.19 -31.10
N LYS A 16 -31.40 46.29 -30.69
CA LYS A 16 -31.98 45.38 -29.68
C LYS A 16 -31.91 43.91 -30.11
N GLY A 17 -32.17 43.61 -31.38
CA GLY A 17 -32.06 42.26 -31.93
C GLY A 17 -30.63 41.71 -31.92
N ARG A 18 -29.62 42.55 -32.18
CA ARG A 18 -28.20 42.16 -32.08
C ARG A 18 -27.74 41.94 -30.64
N VAL A 19 -28.12 42.82 -29.72
CA VAL A 19 -27.80 42.66 -28.29
C VAL A 19 -28.48 41.42 -27.70
N LEU A 20 -29.74 41.15 -28.07
CA LEU A 20 -30.45 39.95 -27.64
C LEU A 20 -29.82 38.67 -28.22
N LYS A 21 -29.42 38.67 -29.51
CA LYS A 21 -28.68 37.55 -30.11
C LYS A 21 -27.32 37.32 -29.47
N LEU A 22 -26.61 38.38 -29.09
CA LEU A 22 -25.33 38.28 -28.39
C LEU A 22 -25.52 37.72 -26.97
N LEU A 23 -26.51 38.22 -26.22
CA LEU A 23 -26.85 37.72 -24.89
C LEU A 23 -27.30 36.25 -24.91
N VAL A 24 -28.14 35.88 -25.87
CA VAL A 24 -28.55 34.47 -26.07
C VAL A 24 -27.34 33.63 -26.46
N SER A 25 -26.45 34.10 -27.35
CA SER A 25 -25.24 33.36 -27.71
C SER A 25 -24.31 33.15 -26.52
N VAL A 26 -24.07 34.18 -25.72
CA VAL A 26 -23.23 34.09 -24.52
C VAL A 26 -23.87 33.17 -23.49
N ALA A 27 -25.19 33.27 -23.27
CA ALA A 27 -25.92 32.37 -22.38
C ALA A 27 -25.87 30.91 -22.88
N SER A 28 -26.04 30.66 -24.17
CA SER A 28 -25.93 29.33 -24.78
C SER A 28 -24.53 28.73 -24.62
N THR A 29 -23.48 29.53 -24.86
CA THR A 29 -22.09 29.07 -24.67
C THR A 29 -21.79 28.80 -23.20
N LEU A 30 -22.31 29.62 -22.28
CA LEU A 30 -22.18 29.42 -20.84
C LEU A 30 -22.94 28.16 -20.39
N ILE A 31 -24.15 27.92 -20.91
CA ILE A 31 -24.94 26.72 -20.63
C ILE A 31 -24.24 25.48 -21.17
N ILE A 32 -23.69 25.52 -22.39
CA ILE A 32 -22.92 24.39 -22.95
C ILE A 32 -21.66 24.15 -22.12
N LEU A 33 -20.94 25.19 -21.71
CA LEU A 33 -19.74 25.05 -20.87
C LEU A 33 -20.09 24.46 -19.49
N VAL A 34 -21.17 24.92 -18.85
CA VAL A 34 -21.69 24.38 -17.59
C VAL A 34 -22.15 22.92 -17.78
N THR A 35 -22.79 22.60 -18.91
CA THR A 35 -23.27 21.26 -19.23
C THR A 35 -22.09 20.31 -19.51
N VAL A 36 -21.09 20.74 -20.26
CA VAL A 36 -19.87 19.97 -20.56
C VAL A 36 -19.03 19.77 -19.29
N LEU A 37 -18.88 20.80 -18.45
CA LEU A 37 -18.23 20.66 -17.15
C LEU A 37 -19.03 19.78 -16.18
N SER A 38 -20.37 19.77 -16.27
CA SER A 38 -21.22 18.86 -15.49
C SER A 38 -21.19 17.41 -15.97
N ILE A 39 -20.68 17.15 -17.19
CA ILE A 39 -20.44 15.79 -17.71
C ILE A 39 -19.14 15.20 -17.15
N ILE A 40 -18.18 16.04 -16.76
CA ILE A 40 -16.93 15.57 -16.17
C ILE A 40 -17.16 15.30 -14.68
N ARG A 41 -17.23 14.02 -14.33
CA ARG A 41 -17.49 13.60 -12.95
C ARG A 41 -16.26 13.86 -12.07
N PRO A 42 -16.44 14.42 -10.85
CA PRO A 42 -15.36 14.55 -9.90
C PRO A 42 -14.89 13.17 -9.48
N SER A 43 -13.57 12.98 -9.37
CA SER A 43 -12.98 11.77 -8.81
C SER A 43 -11.95 12.08 -7.74
N VAL A 44 -11.86 11.20 -6.74
CA VAL A 44 -10.85 11.30 -5.68
C VAL A 44 -9.95 10.09 -5.78
N LYS A 45 -8.64 10.31 -5.81
CA LYS A 45 -7.64 9.24 -5.74
C LYS A 45 -6.76 9.41 -4.51
N LEU A 46 -6.54 8.33 -3.77
CA LEU A 46 -5.48 8.23 -2.79
C LEU A 46 -4.13 8.19 -3.54
N VAL A 47 -3.25 9.13 -3.21
CA VAL A 47 -1.91 9.28 -3.81
C VAL A 47 -0.83 8.70 -2.90
N TYR A 48 -1.00 8.87 -1.59
CA TYR A 48 -0.06 8.40 -0.59
C TYR A 48 -0.77 8.14 0.73
N MET A 49 -0.31 7.10 1.44
CA MET A 49 -0.61 6.85 2.84
C MET A 49 0.67 6.40 3.53
N GLY A 50 0.95 6.93 4.72
CA GLY A 50 2.14 6.59 5.48
C GLY A 50 2.47 7.59 6.57
N THR A 51 3.75 7.66 6.91
CA THR A 51 4.33 8.67 7.83
C THR A 51 5.20 9.64 7.02
N ASP A 52 5.96 10.53 7.68
CA ASP A 52 7.02 11.29 6.99
C ASP A 52 8.08 10.42 6.30
N LYS A 53 8.31 9.23 6.84
CA LYS A 53 9.49 8.42 6.52
C LYS A 53 9.17 7.26 5.60
N VAL A 54 7.93 6.77 5.66
CA VAL A 54 7.58 5.44 5.17
C VAL A 54 6.17 5.44 4.61
N ALA A 55 6.01 5.03 3.35
CA ALA A 55 4.71 4.68 2.78
C ALA A 55 4.22 3.37 3.41
N LYS A 56 3.06 3.42 4.07
CA LYS A 56 2.44 2.27 4.76
C LYS A 56 0.97 2.56 5.03
N ASN A 57 0.18 1.51 5.22
CA ASN A 57 -1.23 1.59 5.59
C ASN A 57 -1.53 0.98 6.96
N TRP A 58 -0.51 0.80 7.80
CA TRP A 58 -0.60 0.35 9.18
C TRP A 58 0.13 1.34 10.09
N PHE A 59 -0.44 1.58 11.26
CA PHE A 59 0.02 2.60 12.19
C PHE A 59 -0.04 2.07 13.62
N LEU A 60 1.03 2.24 14.37
CA LEU A 60 0.96 2.05 15.83
C LEU A 60 0.01 3.10 16.39
N ARG A 61 -0.82 2.72 17.36
CA ARG A 61 -1.69 3.66 18.09
C ARG A 61 -0.82 4.75 18.71
N GLY A 62 -1.07 5.99 18.33
CA GLY A 62 -0.26 7.15 18.71
C GLY A 62 0.65 7.70 17.61
N GLU A 63 0.83 6.97 16.49
CA GLU A 63 1.50 7.52 15.31
C GLU A 63 0.65 8.57 14.60
N GLU A 64 1.35 9.44 13.88
CA GLU A 64 0.74 10.39 12.96
C GLU A 64 0.73 9.82 11.54
N ALA A 65 -0.46 9.60 11.00
CA ALA A 65 -0.68 9.19 9.63
C ALA A 65 -0.83 10.40 8.71
N ARG A 66 -0.18 10.34 7.55
CA ARG A 66 -0.29 11.31 6.47
C ARG A 66 -0.96 10.68 5.27
N ILE A 67 -2.00 11.33 4.81
CA ILE A 67 -2.85 10.82 3.74
C ILE A 67 -3.01 11.91 2.69
N TYR A 68 -2.61 11.62 1.46
CA TYR A 68 -2.65 12.57 0.36
C TYR A 68 -3.69 12.13 -0.65
N PHE A 69 -4.61 13.02 -0.98
CA PHE A 69 -5.65 12.80 -1.96
C PHE A 69 -5.48 13.78 -3.11
N LYS A 70 -5.70 13.29 -4.33
CA LYS A 70 -5.86 14.15 -5.50
C LYS A 70 -7.32 14.14 -5.92
N VAL A 71 -7.93 15.31 -5.97
CA VAL A 71 -9.28 15.52 -6.50
C VAL A 71 -9.13 15.95 -7.95
N PHE A 72 -9.75 15.21 -8.85
CA PHE A 72 -9.81 15.53 -10.28
C PHE A 72 -11.18 16.10 -10.60
N ASN A 73 -11.19 17.06 -11.52
CA ASN A 73 -12.39 17.71 -12.00
C ASN A 73 -13.26 18.23 -10.83
N PRO A 74 -12.68 19.01 -9.89
CA PRO A 74 -13.47 19.60 -8.81
C PRO A 74 -14.60 20.43 -9.42
N ALA A 75 -15.75 20.42 -8.76
CA ALA A 75 -16.91 21.17 -9.22
C ALA A 75 -16.59 22.66 -9.37
N ILE A 76 -17.46 23.36 -10.11
CA ILE A 76 -17.37 24.82 -10.32
C ILE A 76 -17.46 25.58 -8.97
N ALA A 77 -18.11 24.98 -7.97
CA ALA A 77 -18.19 25.50 -6.61
C ALA A 77 -17.23 24.76 -5.66
N GLU A 78 -16.74 25.48 -4.64
CA GLU A 78 -16.02 24.90 -3.50
C GLU A 78 -16.92 23.89 -2.78
N ASN A 79 -16.39 22.72 -2.48
CA ASN A 79 -17.11 21.66 -1.78
C ASN A 79 -16.20 20.97 -0.76
N ASP A 80 -16.83 20.39 0.25
CA ASP A 80 -16.13 19.66 1.30
C ASP A 80 -15.84 18.22 0.86
N LEU A 81 -14.58 17.82 0.99
CA LEU A 81 -14.13 16.44 0.97
C LEU A 81 -14.11 15.93 2.40
N GLU A 82 -15.10 15.12 2.74
CA GLU A 82 -15.19 14.48 4.05
C GLU A 82 -14.45 13.15 4.04
N ILE A 83 -13.70 12.87 5.09
CA ILE A 83 -12.88 11.66 5.18
C ILE A 83 -13.33 10.87 6.40
N TYR A 84 -13.57 9.59 6.18
CA TYR A 84 -14.11 8.65 7.15
C TYR A 84 -13.19 7.44 7.29
N LEU A 85 -13.07 6.94 8.51
CA LEU A 85 -12.59 5.60 8.80
C LEU A 85 -13.77 4.74 9.23
N LYS A 86 -13.97 3.61 8.56
CA LYS A 86 -15.04 2.66 8.85
C LYS A 86 -14.46 1.38 9.42
N PRO A 87 -14.77 1.02 10.66
CA PRO A 87 -14.47 -0.30 11.23
C PRO A 87 -14.88 -1.41 10.25
N MET A 88 -13.98 -2.35 9.95
CA MET A 88 -14.30 -3.46 9.03
C MET A 88 -15.27 -4.49 9.62
N ASP A 89 -15.33 -4.59 10.95
CA ASP A 89 -16.27 -5.47 11.67
C ASP A 89 -17.67 -4.86 11.81
N ASP A 90 -17.76 -3.53 11.94
CA ASP A 90 -19.01 -2.78 12.02
C ASP A 90 -18.94 -1.44 11.25
N PRO A 91 -19.16 -1.47 9.93
CA PRO A 91 -19.09 -0.27 9.09
C PRO A 91 -20.12 0.82 9.46
N SER A 92 -21.13 0.51 10.29
CA SER A 92 -22.11 1.50 10.77
C SER A 92 -21.49 2.50 11.75
N LYS A 93 -20.37 2.16 12.39
CA LYS A 93 -19.61 3.00 13.32
C LYS A 93 -18.58 3.89 12.60
N ALA A 94 -18.92 4.40 11.43
CA ALA A 94 -18.05 5.28 10.65
C ALA A 94 -17.63 6.50 11.47
N ILE A 95 -16.33 6.78 11.49
CA ILE A 95 -15.74 7.93 12.20
C ILE A 95 -15.33 8.96 11.16
N LYS A 96 -15.91 10.16 11.20
CA LYS A 96 -15.41 11.29 10.39
C LYS A 96 -14.10 11.77 11.02
N VAL A 97 -13.00 11.60 10.29
CA VAL A 97 -11.66 11.93 10.79
C VAL A 97 -11.14 13.28 10.29
N SER A 98 -11.68 13.80 9.18
CA SER A 98 -11.31 15.12 8.66
C SER A 98 -12.35 15.65 7.67
N THR A 99 -12.37 16.96 7.50
CA THR A 99 -13.04 17.66 6.40
C THR A 99 -12.05 18.61 5.74
N LEU A 100 -11.88 18.48 4.42
CA LEU A 100 -11.04 19.35 3.62
C LEU A 100 -11.88 20.21 2.68
N LYS A 101 -11.55 21.51 2.62
CA LYS A 101 -12.15 22.42 1.65
C LYS A 101 -11.45 22.28 0.30
N ILE A 102 -12.16 21.79 -0.71
CA ILE A 102 -11.61 21.64 -2.07
C ILE A 102 -11.96 22.88 -2.88
N LYS A 103 -10.93 23.68 -3.18
CA LYS A 103 -11.07 24.89 -3.99
C LYS A 103 -11.55 24.57 -5.40
N ALA A 104 -12.41 25.44 -5.93
CA ALA A 104 -12.95 25.31 -7.27
C ALA A 104 -11.84 25.35 -8.34
N MET A 105 -11.95 24.48 -9.35
CA MET A 105 -11.05 24.40 -10.51
C MET A 105 -9.55 24.17 -10.21
N GLU A 106 -9.17 23.85 -8.97
CA GLU A 106 -7.78 23.58 -8.58
C GLU A 106 -7.51 22.06 -8.57
N ASN A 107 -6.67 21.60 -9.50
CA ASN A 107 -6.19 20.21 -9.52
C ASN A 107 -5.01 20.04 -8.56
N GLY A 108 -5.29 20.10 -7.26
CA GLY A 108 -4.28 20.02 -6.19
C GLY A 108 -4.16 18.64 -5.54
N ILE A 109 -3.00 18.40 -4.92
CA ILE A 109 -2.83 17.34 -3.92
C ILE A 109 -3.20 17.95 -2.57
N ASN A 110 -4.10 17.29 -1.85
CA ASN A 110 -4.58 17.71 -0.54
C ASN A 110 -4.09 16.72 0.50
N MET A 111 -3.61 17.20 1.64
CA MET A 111 -3.06 16.38 2.71
C MET A 111 -3.98 16.41 3.93
N VAL A 112 -4.15 15.25 4.56
CA VAL A 112 -4.68 15.11 5.91
C VAL A 112 -3.64 14.48 6.81
N THR A 113 -3.61 14.98 8.03
CA THR A 113 -2.81 14.45 9.12
C THR A 113 -3.77 13.89 10.17
N LEU A 114 -3.60 12.62 10.52
CA LEU A 114 -4.46 11.90 11.45
C LEU A 114 -3.62 11.33 12.59
N ASN A 115 -3.90 11.77 13.81
CA ASN A 115 -3.33 11.15 15.01
C ASN A 115 -4.12 9.88 15.35
N THR A 116 -3.46 8.74 15.46
CA THR A 116 -4.13 7.45 15.70
C THR A 116 -4.38 7.16 17.19
N SER A 117 -3.99 8.04 18.13
CA SER A 117 -4.13 7.80 19.58
C SER A 117 -5.56 7.48 20.01
N SER A 118 -6.56 8.15 19.42
CA SER A 118 -7.97 7.99 19.75
C SER A 118 -8.68 6.87 18.98
N LEU A 119 -7.97 6.20 18.07
CA LEU A 119 -8.52 5.09 17.29
C LEU A 119 -8.27 3.77 18.01
N GLU A 120 -9.20 2.82 17.87
CA GLU A 120 -9.01 1.48 18.41
C GLU A 120 -8.12 0.64 17.49
N PRO A 121 -7.36 -0.34 18.03
CA PRO A 121 -6.59 -1.26 17.20
C PRO A 121 -7.51 -2.11 16.34
N MET A 122 -7.54 -1.84 15.04
CA MET A 122 -8.49 -2.43 14.10
C MET A 122 -8.06 -2.16 12.65
N LEU A 123 -8.59 -2.97 11.73
CA LEU A 123 -8.60 -2.64 10.31
C LEU A 123 -9.80 -1.76 9.95
N TYR A 124 -9.52 -0.58 9.38
CA TYR A 124 -10.51 0.35 8.88
C TYR A 124 -10.52 0.39 7.34
N LEU A 125 -11.69 0.65 6.76
CA LEU A 125 -11.85 1.15 5.41
C LEU A 125 -11.80 2.68 5.42
N LEU A 126 -10.87 3.26 4.66
CA LEU A 126 -10.79 4.69 4.40
C LEU A 126 -11.76 5.06 3.28
N GLU A 127 -12.69 5.93 3.59
CA GLU A 127 -13.70 6.45 2.67
C GLU A 127 -13.63 7.96 2.57
N CYS A 128 -13.68 8.47 1.35
CA CYS A 128 -13.87 9.88 1.07
C CYS A 128 -15.29 10.10 0.54
N VAL A 129 -15.99 11.09 1.07
CA VAL A 129 -17.28 11.55 0.53
C VAL A 129 -17.08 12.93 -0.08
N PHE A 130 -17.37 13.07 -1.37
CA PHE A 130 -17.25 14.32 -2.10
C PHE A 130 -18.42 14.46 -3.07
N ASN A 131 -19.16 15.57 -2.99
CA ASN A 131 -20.37 15.83 -3.78
C ASN A 131 -21.39 14.67 -3.75
N GLY A 132 -21.59 14.09 -2.56
CA GLY A 132 -22.52 12.96 -2.35
C GLY A 132 -22.06 11.62 -2.92
N ARG A 133 -20.83 11.54 -3.45
CA ARG A 133 -20.23 10.30 -3.97
C ARG A 133 -19.16 9.78 -3.02
N VAL A 134 -19.09 8.46 -2.90
CA VAL A 134 -18.11 7.75 -2.05
C VAL A 134 -16.93 7.28 -2.89
N PHE A 135 -15.71 7.48 -2.40
CA PHE A 135 -14.46 7.04 -2.99
C PHE A 135 -13.66 6.25 -1.95
N ASN A 136 -13.33 5.01 -2.28
CA ASN A 136 -12.64 4.10 -1.35
C ASN A 136 -11.70 3.13 -2.08
N GLY A 137 -11.32 3.45 -3.32
CA GLY A 137 -10.56 2.56 -4.19
C GLY A 137 -11.40 1.52 -4.94
N VAL A 138 -12.60 1.16 -4.48
CA VAL A 138 -13.46 0.15 -5.14
C VAL A 138 -14.56 0.79 -5.98
N SER A 139 -15.16 1.88 -5.48
CA SER A 139 -16.39 2.46 -6.02
C SER A 139 -16.30 3.09 -7.43
N GLU A 140 -15.11 3.19 -8.04
CA GLU A 140 -14.91 3.83 -9.35
C GLU A 140 -14.13 3.00 -10.39
N SER A 141 -13.73 1.75 -10.09
CA SER A 141 -12.93 0.96 -11.04
C SER A 141 -13.80 0.27 -12.11
N PRO A 142 -13.33 0.19 -13.37
CA PRO A 142 -13.98 -0.64 -14.38
C PRO A 142 -13.99 -2.10 -13.92
N ARG A 143 -15.04 -2.86 -14.30
CA ARG A 143 -15.33 -4.27 -13.95
C ARG A 143 -14.17 -5.28 -14.10
N TYR A 144 -13.02 -4.87 -14.66
CA TYR A 144 -11.89 -5.73 -15.01
C TYR A 144 -10.52 -5.20 -14.57
N ASN A 145 -10.46 -4.19 -13.69
CA ASN A 145 -9.20 -3.81 -13.04
C ASN A 145 -9.22 -4.24 -11.55
N PHE A 146 -8.67 -5.43 -11.28
CA PHE A 146 -8.63 -6.05 -9.96
C PHE A 146 -7.52 -5.48 -9.05
N GLU A 147 -6.80 -4.44 -9.49
CA GLU A 147 -5.72 -3.79 -8.72
C GLU A 147 -6.14 -2.48 -8.04
N CYS A 148 -7.43 -2.26 -7.79
CA CYS A 148 -7.89 -1.14 -6.97
C CYS A 148 -8.44 -1.68 -5.66
N TYR A 149 -7.52 -2.00 -4.76
CA TYR A 149 -7.80 -2.45 -3.41
C TYR A 149 -8.65 -1.40 -2.68
N PRO A 150 -9.57 -1.82 -1.79
CA PRO A 150 -10.13 -0.89 -0.83
C PRO A 150 -8.99 -0.15 -0.14
N TRP A 151 -9.16 1.15 0.07
CA TRP A 151 -8.18 1.92 0.84
C TRP A 151 -8.25 1.46 2.30
N LEU A 152 -7.33 0.59 2.70
CA LEU A 152 -7.26 0.06 4.06
C LEU A 152 -6.42 0.98 4.93
N PHE A 153 -6.77 1.07 6.21
CA PHE A 153 -6.04 1.78 7.24
C PHE A 153 -6.05 0.94 8.52
N ALA A 154 -4.92 0.35 8.88
CA ALA A 154 -4.80 -0.47 10.08
C ALA A 154 -4.23 0.36 11.23
N VAL A 155 -4.90 0.32 12.38
CA VAL A 155 -4.33 0.74 13.66
C VAL A 155 -3.95 -0.52 14.41
N ILE A 156 -2.72 -0.57 14.89
CA ILE A 156 -2.18 -1.69 15.65
C ILE A 156 -1.64 -1.19 16.99
N GLU A 157 -1.61 -2.06 17.99
CA GLU A 157 -0.95 -1.79 19.26
C GLU A 157 0.29 -2.65 19.38
N GLU A 158 1.32 -2.11 20.04
CA GLU A 158 2.49 -2.91 20.37
C GLU A 158 2.08 -3.96 21.41
N HIS A 159 2.10 -5.22 20.99
CA HIS A 159 1.84 -6.32 21.90
C HIS A 159 3.15 -6.82 22.52
N ASN A 160 3.14 -6.94 23.85
CA ASN A 160 4.25 -7.53 24.58
C ASN A 160 4.09 -9.06 24.66
N PHE A 161 4.65 -9.75 23.66
CA PHE A 161 4.61 -11.22 23.55
C PHE A 161 5.55 -11.96 24.51
N SER A 162 6.12 -11.30 25.52
CA SER A 162 6.96 -11.95 26.55
C SER A 162 6.27 -13.06 27.34
N LYS A 163 4.96 -13.29 27.13
CA LYS A 163 4.14 -14.28 27.84
C LYS A 163 3.47 -15.34 26.96
N THR A 164 3.64 -15.34 25.64
CA THR A 164 3.00 -16.37 24.79
C THR A 164 3.82 -17.66 24.76
N ILE A 165 3.18 -18.77 25.14
CA ILE A 165 3.74 -20.13 25.17
C ILE A 165 4.06 -20.66 23.76
N TYR A 166 3.44 -20.10 22.72
CA TYR A 166 3.64 -20.50 21.32
C TYR A 166 4.38 -19.40 20.54
N ARG A 167 5.46 -19.77 19.83
CA ARG A 167 6.10 -18.90 18.83
C ARG A 167 5.17 -18.82 17.61
N LEU A 168 4.67 -17.63 17.28
CA LEU A 168 4.00 -17.39 16.00
C LEU A 168 5.07 -17.21 14.93
N GLY A 169 4.93 -17.94 13.82
CA GLY A 169 5.90 -17.97 12.74
C GLY A 169 5.35 -17.51 11.40
N VAL A 170 6.21 -16.95 10.54
CA VAL A 170 5.89 -16.59 9.16
C VAL A 170 6.99 -17.05 8.21
N ASN A 171 6.63 -17.51 7.00
CA ASN A 171 7.62 -17.83 5.98
C ASN A 171 8.03 -16.55 5.22
N ILE A 172 9.33 -16.36 5.00
CA ILE A 172 9.87 -15.29 4.16
C ILE A 172 10.60 -15.90 2.95
N HIS A 173 10.85 -15.07 1.92
CA HIS A 173 11.54 -15.49 0.69
C HIS A 173 12.64 -14.51 0.27
N PHE A 174 13.27 -13.84 1.24
CA PHE A 174 14.42 -12.95 1.01
C PHE A 174 15.55 -13.29 1.98
N ILE A 175 16.79 -13.22 1.49
CA ILE A 175 17.99 -13.38 2.33
C ILE A 175 18.54 -12.00 2.71
N ALA A 176 18.61 -11.07 1.75
CA ALA A 176 19.00 -9.69 2.05
C ALA A 176 17.95 -9.05 2.97
N PRO A 177 18.33 -8.55 4.16
CA PRO A 177 17.38 -8.04 5.13
C PRO A 177 16.66 -6.81 4.59
N ARG A 178 15.33 -6.85 4.70
CA ARG A 178 14.44 -5.74 4.36
C ARG A 178 13.89 -5.19 5.67
N GLU A 179 14.50 -4.12 6.17
CA GLU A 179 14.22 -3.60 7.53
C GLU A 179 12.72 -3.35 7.76
N MET A 180 12.02 -2.81 6.74
CA MET A 180 10.56 -2.61 6.80
C MET A 180 9.77 -3.91 7.01
N ASP A 181 10.11 -4.96 6.26
CA ASP A 181 9.42 -6.24 6.37
C ASP A 181 9.68 -6.89 7.73
N LEU A 182 10.92 -6.80 8.22
CA LEU A 182 11.28 -7.31 9.54
C LEU A 182 10.63 -6.53 10.69
N ASP A 183 10.50 -5.21 10.55
CA ASP A 183 9.75 -4.37 11.49
C ASP A 183 8.26 -4.73 11.49
N MET A 184 7.66 -4.96 10.32
CA MET A 184 6.27 -5.42 10.22
C MET A 184 6.06 -6.78 10.88
N ILE A 185 6.96 -7.74 10.68
CA ILE A 185 6.91 -9.05 11.36
C ILE A 185 6.90 -8.84 12.87
N LYS A 186 7.80 -7.98 13.38
CA LYS A 186 7.88 -7.66 14.81
C LYS A 186 6.58 -7.01 15.32
N TYR A 187 6.07 -5.99 14.63
CA TYR A 187 4.86 -5.27 15.03
C TYR A 187 3.59 -6.12 14.93
N ALA A 188 3.56 -7.09 14.01
CA ALA A 188 2.51 -8.10 13.93
C ALA A 188 2.59 -9.13 15.07
N GLY A 189 3.63 -9.08 15.91
CA GLY A 189 3.80 -9.99 17.03
C GLY A 189 4.43 -11.32 16.71
N ILE A 190 4.99 -11.44 15.52
CA ILE A 190 5.65 -12.64 15.04
C ILE A 190 7.10 -12.58 15.52
N ASN A 191 7.58 -13.68 16.09
CA ASN A 191 8.94 -13.80 16.63
C ASN A 191 9.70 -15.00 16.07
N LEU A 192 9.18 -15.63 15.03
CA LEU A 192 9.80 -16.72 14.30
C LEU A 192 9.66 -16.47 12.79
N ILE A 193 10.74 -16.61 12.04
CA ILE A 193 10.67 -16.74 10.58
C ILE A 193 10.98 -18.17 10.17
N ARG A 194 10.44 -18.61 9.04
CA ARG A 194 10.90 -19.81 8.30
C ARG A 194 11.47 -19.34 6.96
N MET A 195 12.65 -19.84 6.59
CA MET A 195 13.35 -19.42 5.37
C MET A 195 14.29 -20.52 4.86
N ASN A 196 14.42 -20.61 3.54
CA ASN A 196 15.38 -21.50 2.89
C ASN A 196 16.82 -21.08 3.20
N PHE A 197 17.65 -22.05 3.55
CA PHE A 197 19.09 -21.92 3.75
C PHE A 197 19.78 -22.70 2.62
N LEU A 198 19.90 -22.02 1.49
CA LEU A 198 20.18 -22.61 0.18
C LEU A 198 21.63 -23.08 0.06
N TRP A 199 21.85 -24.39 -0.07
CA TRP A 199 23.17 -25.00 -0.24
C TRP A 199 23.90 -24.45 -1.45
N SER A 200 23.21 -24.29 -2.58
CA SER A 200 23.76 -23.71 -3.81
C SER A 200 24.19 -22.24 -3.66
N GLU A 201 23.55 -21.49 -2.76
CA GLU A 201 23.90 -20.09 -2.49
C GLU A 201 25.08 -19.96 -1.54
N VAL A 202 25.21 -20.90 -0.60
CA VAL A 202 26.31 -20.92 0.38
C VAL A 202 27.57 -21.53 -0.22
N GLU A 203 27.47 -22.66 -0.92
CA GLU A 203 28.59 -23.35 -1.58
C GLU A 203 28.55 -23.10 -3.09
N ARG A 204 28.92 -21.88 -3.48
CA ARG A 204 29.01 -21.47 -4.90
C ARG A 204 30.26 -21.97 -5.61
N GLU A 205 31.23 -22.47 -4.85
CA GLU A 205 32.41 -23.17 -5.34
C GLU A 205 32.62 -24.41 -4.47
N LYS A 206 33.00 -25.53 -5.08
CA LYS A 206 33.08 -26.82 -4.40
C LYS A 206 33.99 -26.77 -3.17
N GLY A 207 33.42 -26.96 -1.98
CA GLY A 207 34.10 -26.94 -0.69
C GLY A 207 34.37 -25.55 -0.11
N VAL A 208 33.90 -24.48 -0.74
CA VAL A 208 34.06 -23.09 -0.28
C VAL A 208 32.69 -22.52 0.11
N TYR A 209 32.55 -22.16 1.38
CA TYR A 209 31.28 -21.70 1.95
C TYR A 209 31.28 -20.18 2.20
N SER A 210 30.22 -19.50 1.79
CA SER A 210 30.00 -18.07 2.02
C SER A 210 28.64 -17.83 2.67
N PHE A 211 28.67 -17.21 3.85
CA PHE A 211 27.47 -17.02 4.69
C PHE A 211 27.03 -15.56 4.82
N GLY A 212 27.66 -14.63 4.10
CA GLY A 212 27.55 -13.19 4.35
C GLY A 212 26.11 -12.65 4.41
N GLU A 213 25.26 -13.03 3.45
CA GLU A 213 23.86 -12.57 3.43
C GLU A 213 23.02 -13.20 4.54
N TYR A 214 23.23 -14.48 4.86
CA TYR A 214 22.58 -15.13 5.99
C TYR A 214 23.03 -14.53 7.34
N ARG A 215 24.30 -14.14 7.48
CA ARG A 215 24.81 -13.43 8.66
C ARG A 215 24.12 -12.08 8.84
N ARG A 216 24.00 -11.31 7.75
CA ARG A 216 23.26 -10.04 7.76
C ARG A 216 21.80 -10.22 8.15
N LEU A 217 21.15 -11.28 7.66
CA LEU A 217 19.77 -11.59 8.03
C LEU A 217 19.65 -11.94 9.52
N VAL A 218 20.47 -12.86 10.03
CA VAL A 218 20.46 -13.27 11.45
C VAL A 218 20.73 -12.07 12.36
N ASP A 219 21.67 -11.19 12.01
CA ASP A 219 21.91 -9.95 12.76
C ASP A 219 20.69 -9.02 12.79
N ALA A 220 19.97 -8.89 11.67
CA ALA A 220 18.77 -8.06 11.58
C ALA A 220 17.59 -8.66 12.37
N LEU A 221 17.46 -9.99 12.39
CA LEU A 221 16.45 -10.73 13.16
C LEU A 221 16.72 -10.62 14.67
N ARG A 222 17.97 -10.81 15.08
CA ARG A 222 18.42 -10.72 16.48
C ARG A 222 18.10 -9.37 17.10
N LYS A 223 18.33 -8.26 16.38
CA LYS A 223 17.99 -6.90 16.83
C LYS A 223 16.51 -6.71 17.18
N ARG A 224 15.63 -7.57 16.64
CA ARG A 224 14.17 -7.52 16.83
C ARG A 224 13.66 -8.61 17.78
N GLY A 225 14.55 -9.48 18.25
CA GLY A 225 14.19 -10.66 19.03
C GLY A 225 13.35 -11.65 18.22
N ILE A 226 13.69 -11.83 16.94
CA ILE A 226 13.07 -12.81 16.05
C ILE A 226 14.03 -13.98 15.87
N THR A 227 13.56 -15.20 16.11
CA THR A 227 14.29 -16.45 15.86
C THR A 227 14.21 -16.83 14.38
N ALA A 228 15.30 -17.33 13.81
CA ALA A 228 15.27 -17.97 12.50
C ALA A 228 14.95 -19.47 12.62
N LEU A 229 14.07 -19.97 11.77
CA LEU A 229 14.01 -21.38 11.37
C LEU A 229 14.55 -21.47 9.94
N PHE A 230 15.70 -22.10 9.80
CA PHE A 230 16.39 -22.27 8.52
C PHE A 230 16.28 -23.70 8.03
N ILE A 231 15.85 -23.83 6.78
CA ILE A 231 15.72 -25.12 6.11
C ILE A 231 17.00 -25.37 5.32
N LEU A 232 17.74 -26.41 5.66
CA LEU A 232 18.92 -26.82 4.89
C LEU A 232 18.42 -27.52 3.63
N ASP A 233 18.40 -26.79 2.51
CA ASP A 233 17.88 -27.20 1.21
C ASP A 233 18.57 -26.36 0.12
N TYR A 234 18.23 -26.40 -1.16
CA TYR A 234 17.96 -27.61 -1.92
C TYR A 234 19.32 -28.22 -2.36
N GLY A 235 19.35 -28.93 -3.48
CA GLY A 235 20.58 -29.48 -4.05
C GLY A 235 21.57 -28.42 -4.51
N ASN A 236 22.78 -28.87 -4.86
CA ASN A 236 23.84 -28.04 -5.38
C ASN A 236 24.40 -28.66 -6.66
N GLN A 237 24.53 -27.89 -7.74
CA GLN A 237 24.94 -28.36 -9.07
C GLN A 237 26.25 -29.17 -9.09
N TYR A 238 27.11 -29.01 -8.10
CA TYR A 238 28.38 -29.74 -7.97
C TYR A 238 28.22 -31.20 -7.49
N TYR A 239 27.02 -31.60 -7.05
CA TYR A 239 26.72 -32.91 -6.48
C TYR A 239 25.37 -33.41 -6.99
N ASP A 240 25.30 -34.69 -7.33
CA ASP A 240 24.04 -35.37 -7.68
C ASP A 240 23.17 -34.61 -8.72
N GLY A 241 23.81 -33.90 -9.65
CA GLY A 241 23.12 -33.12 -10.68
C GLY A 241 22.28 -31.94 -10.17
N GLY A 242 22.49 -31.51 -8.92
CA GLY A 242 21.75 -30.39 -8.31
C GLY A 242 20.39 -30.76 -7.71
N VAL A 243 20.04 -32.04 -7.63
CA VAL A 243 18.83 -32.51 -6.95
C VAL A 243 19.12 -32.92 -5.50
N ALA A 244 18.18 -33.60 -4.83
CA ALA A 244 18.41 -34.14 -3.51
C ALA A 244 19.63 -35.07 -3.46
N PRO A 245 20.49 -34.95 -2.45
CA PRO A 245 21.59 -35.87 -2.23
C PRO A 245 21.11 -37.32 -2.14
N TYR A 246 21.52 -38.17 -3.09
CA TYR A 246 21.19 -39.59 -3.11
C TYR A 246 22.43 -40.48 -3.12
N SER A 247 23.57 -40.01 -3.64
CA SER A 247 24.84 -40.75 -3.62
C SER A 247 25.59 -40.57 -2.31
N ASP A 248 26.54 -41.46 -2.01
CA ASP A 248 27.39 -41.34 -0.82
C ASP A 248 28.19 -40.02 -0.83
N VAL A 249 28.70 -39.63 -2.01
CA VAL A 249 29.44 -38.38 -2.20
C VAL A 249 28.54 -37.16 -1.98
N GLY A 250 27.32 -37.18 -2.50
CA GLY A 250 26.36 -36.09 -2.31
C GLY A 250 25.92 -35.95 -0.85
N ARG A 251 25.63 -37.08 -0.17
CA ARG A 251 25.25 -37.09 1.25
C ARG A 251 26.39 -36.59 2.14
N GLU A 252 27.63 -37.02 1.88
CA GLU A 252 28.80 -36.54 2.61
C GLU A 252 29.01 -35.03 2.42
N ALA A 253 28.88 -34.54 1.18
CA ALA A 253 28.99 -33.11 0.89
C ALA A 253 27.90 -32.28 1.57
N PHE A 254 26.65 -32.74 1.53
CA PHE A 254 25.54 -32.07 2.21
C PHE A 254 25.70 -32.07 3.74
N ALA A 255 26.20 -33.17 4.31
CA ALA A 255 26.53 -33.25 5.73
C ALA A 255 27.65 -32.25 6.10
N LYS A 256 28.66 -32.09 5.24
CA LYS A 256 29.72 -31.10 5.43
C LYS A 256 29.19 -29.67 5.38
N PHE A 257 28.37 -29.34 4.38
CA PHE A 257 27.66 -28.06 4.30
C PHE A 257 26.85 -27.75 5.57
N THR A 258 26.09 -28.74 6.05
CA THR A 258 25.31 -28.62 7.29
C THR A 258 26.21 -28.33 8.49
N LEU A 259 27.33 -29.06 8.63
CA LEU A 259 28.28 -28.88 9.71
C LEU A 259 28.96 -27.51 9.68
N GLU A 260 29.39 -27.03 8.51
CA GLU A 260 29.99 -25.69 8.37
C GLU A 260 28.97 -24.58 8.69
N SER A 261 27.70 -24.77 8.31
CA SER A 261 26.61 -23.85 8.68
C SER A 261 26.42 -23.79 10.21
N PHE A 262 26.42 -24.94 10.89
CA PHE A 262 26.32 -24.97 12.36
C PHE A 262 27.51 -24.31 13.06
N LYS A 263 28.72 -24.44 12.50
CA LYS A 263 29.92 -23.78 13.03
C LYS A 263 29.85 -22.26 12.88
N GLU A 264 29.47 -21.78 11.71
CA GLU A 264 29.37 -20.35 11.40
C GLU A 264 28.39 -19.63 12.34
N PHE A 265 27.23 -20.23 12.57
CA PHE A 265 26.14 -19.62 13.36
C PHE A 265 26.11 -20.10 14.82
N LYS A 266 27.22 -20.62 15.34
CA LYS A 266 27.30 -21.11 16.71
C LYS A 266 26.99 -19.99 17.71
N GLY A 267 25.98 -20.21 18.54
CA GLY A 267 25.55 -19.26 19.58
C GLY A 267 24.41 -18.33 19.18
N GLU A 268 23.94 -18.42 17.93
CA GLU A 268 22.74 -17.73 17.47
C GLU A 268 21.46 -18.55 17.80
N ASP A 269 20.33 -17.86 17.99
CA ASP A 269 19.01 -18.49 18.22
C ASP A 269 18.41 -18.93 16.87
N ILE A 270 18.83 -20.11 16.40
CA ILE A 270 18.41 -20.71 15.12
C ILE A 270 17.86 -22.11 15.36
N ILE A 271 16.69 -22.38 14.76
CA ILE A 271 16.13 -23.71 14.59
C ILE A 271 16.52 -24.21 13.19
N TRP A 272 17.05 -25.43 13.10
CA TRP A 272 17.42 -26.04 11.83
C TRP A 272 16.41 -27.11 11.42
N GLU A 273 15.83 -26.94 10.24
CA GLU A 273 15.00 -27.95 9.57
C GLU A 273 15.84 -28.64 8.50
N LEU A 274 15.84 -29.97 8.51
CA LEU A 274 16.60 -30.76 7.55
C LEU A 274 15.70 -31.08 6.35
N TRP A 275 15.97 -30.39 5.23
CA TRP A 275 15.29 -30.56 3.94
C TRP A 275 13.82 -30.12 3.89
N ASN A 276 13.42 -29.49 2.79
CA ASN A 276 12.02 -29.15 2.51
C ASN A 276 11.36 -30.28 1.69
N GLU A 277 10.21 -30.79 2.15
CA GLU A 277 9.32 -31.71 1.40
C GLU A 277 10.07 -32.85 0.66
N PRO A 278 10.81 -33.71 1.37
CA PRO A 278 11.64 -34.76 0.74
C PRO A 278 10.84 -35.77 -0.10
N ASN A 279 9.52 -35.82 0.03
CA ASN A 279 8.63 -36.64 -0.80
C ASN A 279 8.51 -36.15 -2.26
N LEU A 280 8.95 -34.93 -2.57
CA LEU A 280 8.93 -34.35 -3.92
C LEU A 280 10.31 -34.34 -4.60
N SER A 281 11.33 -34.88 -3.93
CA SER A 281 12.74 -34.76 -4.32
C SER A 281 13.30 -36.00 -5.00
#